data_AF-A0A832L7W6-F1
#
_entry.id   AF-A0A832L7W6-F1
#
_cell.length_a   1.000
_cell.length_b   1.000
_cell.length_c   1.000
_cell.angle_alpha   90.00
_cell.angle_beta   90.00
_cell.angle_gamma   90.00
#
_symmetry.space_group_name_H-M   'P 1'
#
loop_
_entity.id
_entity.type
_entity.pdbx_description
1 polymer ?
#
loop_
_entity_poly.entity_id
_entity_poly.type
_entity_poly.pdbx_seq_one_letter_code
_entity_poly.pdbx_strand_id
1 'polypeptide(L)' 'QDIARQGDGIARIEGFVIFVPGTKVGDEVRIKIERVLPKYGFASLVE' A
#
# COMPACT_ATOMS: atom_id res chain seq x y z
N GLN A 1 7.80 8.83 9.44
CA GLN A 1 6.39 8.86 9.01
C GLN A 1 6.41 9.11 7.51
N ASP A 2 6.40 8.02 6.74
CA ASP A 2 6.55 8.05 5.29
C ASP A 2 5.18 8.19 4.65
N ILE A 3 4.71 9.43 4.52
CA ILE A 3 3.62 9.76 3.62
C ILE A 3 4.29 10.04 2.28
N ALA A 4 4.11 9.14 1.31
CA ALA A 4 4.44 9.46 -0.08
C ALA A 4 3.68 10.75 -0.44
N ARG A 5 4.39 11.73 -1.01
CA ARG A 5 3.92 13.10 -1.32
C ARG A 5 2.69 13.18 -2.24
N GLN A 6 2.01 12.08 -2.53
CA GLN A 6 0.93 11.97 -3.50
C GLN A 6 -0.40 11.42 -2.95
N GLY A 7 -0.50 11.11 -1.66
CA GLY A 7 -1.73 10.55 -1.07
C GLY A 7 -1.88 9.04 -1.24
N ASP A 8 -0.80 8.38 -1.65
CA ASP A 8 -0.71 6.93 -1.66
C ASP A 8 -0.24 6.44 -0.29
N GLY A 9 -1.02 5.55 0.31
CA GLY A 9 -0.60 4.87 1.54
C GLY A 9 0.43 3.80 1.21
N ILE A 10 1.41 3.66 2.10
CA ILE A 10 2.47 2.67 1.97
C ILE A 10 2.24 1.59 3.02
N ALA A 11 1.91 0.39 2.58
CA ALA A 11 1.88 -0.79 3.42
C ALA A 11 3.26 -1.46 3.38
N ARG A 12 3.80 -1.82 4.55
CA ARG A 12 5.06 -2.56 4.66
C ARG A 12 4.80 -3.90 5.34
N ILE A 13 4.98 -4.98 4.60
CA ILE A 13 4.77 -6.35 5.10
C ILE A 13 6.12 -7.07 5.01
N GLU A 14 6.67 -7.46 6.15
CA GLU A 14 7.95 -8.19 6.23
C GLU A 14 9.11 -7.53 5.45
N GLY A 15 9.14 -6.20 5.40
CA GLY A 15 10.14 -5.43 4.66
C GLY A 15 9.82 -5.22 3.18
N PHE A 16 8.81 -5.89 2.64
CA PHE A 16 8.28 -5.66 1.30
C PHE A 16 7.34 -4.45 1.28
N VAL A 17 7.53 -3.57 0.29
CA VAL A 17 6.78 -2.32 0.16
C VAL A 17 5.62 -2.53 -0.81
N ILE A 18 4.40 -2.21 -0.37
CA ILE A 18 3.20 -2.27 -1.19
C ILE A 18 2.56 -0.88 -1.20
N PHE A 19 2.33 -0.36 -2.40
CA PHE A 19 1.66 0.91 -2.59
C PHE A 19 0.15 0.68 -2.68
N VAL A 20 -0.59 1.39 -1.84
CA VAL A 20 -2.06 1.33 -1.74
C VAL A 20 -2.63 2.75 -1.86
N PRO A 21 -3.03 3.19 -3.06
CA PRO A 21 -3.61 4.51 -3.26
C PRO A 21 -4.92 4.67 -2.46
N GLY A 22 -5.17 5.86 -1.94
CA GLY A 22 -6.42 6.19 -1.24
C GLY A 22 -6.53 5.68 0.20
N THR A 23 -5.43 5.23 0.80
CA THR A 23 -5.36 4.83 2.21
C THR A 23 -4.59 5.85 3.06
N LYS A 24 -4.92 5.94 4.34
CA LYS A 24 -4.20 6.79 5.30
C LYS A 24 -3.48 5.96 6.34
N VAL A 25 -2.48 6.59 6.97
CA VAL A 25 -1.75 5.98 8.08
C VAL A 25 -2.72 5.74 9.24
N GLY A 26 -2.84 4.49 9.67
CA GLY A 26 -3.74 4.08 10.75
C GLY A 26 -5.06 3.44 10.30
N ASP A 27 -5.34 3.40 9.00
CA ASP A 27 -6.51 2.69 8.48
C ASP A 27 -6.27 1.17 8.45
N GLU A 28 -7.19 0.41 9.04
CA GLU A 28 -7.30 -1.04 8.82
C GLU A 28 -8.28 -1.30 7.68
N VAL A 29 -7.73 -1.69 6.54
CA VAL A 29 -8.49 -1.94 5.32
C VAL A 29 -8.09 -3.26 4.70
N ARG A 30 -9.01 -3.89 3.99
CA ARG A 30 -8.68 -5.04 3.16
C ARG A 30 -8.17 -4.54 1.82
N ILE A 31 -7.06 -5.10 1.38
CA ILE A 31 -6.43 -4.76 0.10
C ILE A 31 -6.32 -6.01 -0.75
N LYS A 32 -6.47 -5.85 -2.06
CA LYS A 32 -6.23 -6.89 -3.05
C LYS A 32 -4.97 -6.56 -3.83
N ILE A 33 -4.03 -7.50 -3.83
CA ILE A 33 -2.79 -7.36 -4.59
C ILE A 33 -3.12 -7.53 -6.08
N GLU A 34 -2.89 -6.46 -6.85
CA GLU A 34 -3.14 -6.47 -8.29
C GLU A 34 -1.88 -6.87 -9.05
N ARG A 35 -0.71 -6.39 -8.61
CA ARG A 35 0.58 -6.67 -9.25
C ARG A 35 1.71 -6.72 -8.22
N VAL A 36 2.60 -7.69 -8.38
CA VAL A 36 3.83 -7.81 -7.58
C VAL A 36 5.02 -7.62 -8.52
N LEU A 37 5.90 -6.67 -8.17
CA LEU A 37 7.16 -6.42 -8.85
C LEU A 37 8.34 -6.86 -7.95
N PRO A 38 9.55 -7.03 -8.49
CA PRO A 38 10.69 -7.54 -7.71
C PRO A 38 11.09 -6.69 -6.50
N LYS A 39 10.75 -5.39 -6.50
CA LYS A 39 11.11 -4.44 -5.43
C LYS A 39 9.93 -3.92 -4.61
N TYR A 40 8.71 -4.03 -5.14
CA TYR A 40 7.50 -3.50 -4.51
C TYR A 40 6.24 -4.09 -5.14
N GLY A 41 5.09 -3.95 -4.49
CA GLY A 41 3.79 -4.34 -5.02
C GLY A 41 2.83 -3.16 -5.18
N PHE A 42 1.81 -3.36 -6.00
CA PHE A 42 0.63 -2.50 -6.05
C PHE A 42 -0.59 -3.28 -5.58
N ALA A 43 -1.38 -2.65 -4.74
CA ALA A 43 -2.64 -3.19 -4.28
C ALA A 43 -3.71 -2.09 -4.30
N SER A 44 -4.96 -2.51 -4.42
CA SER A 44 -6.13 -1.64 -4.40
C SER A 44 -7.00 -1.98 -3.19
N LEU A 45 -7.72 -0.99 -2.67
CA LEU A 45 -8.73 -1.18 -1.64
C LEU A 45 -9.84 -2.12 -2.14
N VAL A 46 -10.21 -3.07 -1.30
CA VAL A 46 -11.43 -3.86 -1.46
C VAL A 46 -12.32 -3.63 -0.25
N GLU A 47 -13.63 -3.45 -0.47
CA GLU A 47 -14.64 -3.37 0.59
C GLU A 47 -14.73 -4.68 1.39
#